data_AF-A0A813F2N4-F1
#
_entry.id   AF-A0A813F2N4-F1
#
_cell.length_a   1.000
_cell.length_b   1.000
_cell.length_c   1.000
_cell.angle_alpha   90.00
_cell.angle_beta   90.00
_cell.angle_gamma   90.00
#
_symmetry.space_group_name_H-M   'P 1'
#
loop_
_entity.id
_entity.type
_entity.pdbx_description
1 polymer ?
#
loop_
_entity_poly.entity_id
_entity_poly.type
_entity_poly.pdbx_seq_one_letter_code
_entity_poly.pdbx_strand_id
1 'polypeptide(L)'
;AHYMCNCRLTRNFFVRSLGEHFEYDGDDVTFARQYEKVIAASESAEAAHPSVDEVLADIKEQREQRRTLPQEAELRARHIAASYNRLRPEVYNLDAERFLTPEFRTLVATLQGCLDRPTAINACVQ
;
A
#
# COMPACT_ATOMS: atom_id res chain seq x y z
N ALA A 1 -2.00 -13.69 4.99
CA ALA A 1 -2.88 -12.50 5.14
C ALA A 1 -2.01 -11.26 4.98
N HIS A 2 -2.35 -10.36 4.05
CA HIS A 2 -1.63 -9.09 3.94
C HIS A 2 -2.10 -8.16 5.05
N TYR A 3 -1.15 -7.53 5.75
CA TYR A 3 -1.51 -6.49 6.71
C TYR A 3 -1.91 -5.23 5.95
N MET A 4 -3.15 -4.80 6.13
CA MET A 4 -3.61 -3.50 5.66
C MET A 4 -3.99 -2.66 6.87
N CYS A 5 -3.55 -1.41 6.85
CA CYS A 5 -4.04 -0.44 7.83
C CYS A 5 -5.54 -0.23 7.65
N ASN A 6 -6.31 -0.25 8.74
CA ASN A 6 -7.75 0.00 8.69
C ASN A 6 -8.08 1.35 8.02
N CYS A 7 -7.25 2.39 8.25
CA CYS A 7 -7.43 3.70 7.64
C CYS A 7 -7.50 3.65 6.10
N ARG A 8 -6.79 2.71 5.46
CA ARG A 8 -6.83 2.53 4.00
C ARG A 8 -8.21 2.11 3.50
N LEU A 9 -8.94 1.37 4.31
CA LEU A 9 -10.25 0.80 4.00
C LEU A 9 -11.42 1.67 4.47
N THR A 10 -11.16 2.71 5.25
CA THR A 10 -12.20 3.56 5.84
C THR A 10 -12.11 5.03 5.52
N ARG A 11 -10.94 5.51 5.06
CA ARG A 11 -10.71 6.94 4.84
C ARG A 11 -10.24 7.24 3.43
N ASN A 12 -10.36 8.52 3.09
CA ASN A 12 -9.77 9.13 1.90
C ASN A 12 -10.25 8.43 0.62
N PHE A 13 -11.56 8.29 0.47
CA PHE A 13 -12.21 7.89 -0.78
C PHE A 13 -12.47 9.14 -1.60
N PHE A 14 -11.87 9.24 -2.79
CA PHE A 14 -11.98 10.43 -3.62
C PHE A 14 -13.08 10.23 -4.65
N VAL A 15 -14.04 11.15 -4.69
CA VAL A 15 -15.16 11.10 -5.64
C VAL A 15 -14.98 12.23 -6.65
N ARG A 16 -14.60 11.84 -7.87
CA ARG A 16 -14.14 12.78 -8.90
C ARG A 16 -15.20 13.80 -9.30
N SER A 17 -16.45 13.36 -9.40
CA SER A 17 -17.59 14.21 -9.80
C SER A 17 -17.83 15.38 -8.84
N LEU A 18 -17.38 15.25 -7.60
CA LEU A 18 -17.49 16.28 -6.55
C LEU A 18 -16.14 16.93 -6.22
N GLY A 19 -15.02 16.34 -6.63
CA GLY A 19 -13.68 16.81 -6.23
C GLY A 19 -13.40 16.66 -4.73
N GLU A 20 -14.15 15.80 -4.04
CA GLU A 20 -14.17 15.71 -2.58
C GLU A 20 -13.71 14.34 -2.06
N HIS A 21 -13.27 14.33 -0.80
CA HIS A 21 -12.85 13.13 -0.09
C HIS A 21 -13.83 12.73 1.01
N PHE A 22 -14.15 11.44 1.07
CA PHE A 22 -15.11 10.87 2.01
C PHE A 22 -14.49 9.80 2.90
N GLU A 23 -15.12 9.59 4.05
CA GLU A 23 -14.89 8.45 4.93
C GLU A 23 -16.08 7.48 4.86
N TYR A 24 -15.81 6.17 4.91
CA TYR A 24 -16.81 5.13 4.87
C TYR A 24 -16.31 3.85 5.56
N ASP A 25 -16.93 3.47 6.67
CA ASP A 25 -16.54 2.31 7.46
C ASP A 25 -17.23 1.00 7.04
N GLY A 26 -18.27 1.09 6.20
CA GLY A 26 -19.12 -0.04 5.81
C GLY A 26 -20.59 0.13 6.20
N ASP A 27 -20.95 1.22 6.90
CA ASP A 27 -22.34 1.54 7.25
C ASP A 27 -22.94 2.58 6.29
N ASP A 28 -23.81 2.10 5.40
CA ASP A 28 -24.54 2.92 4.42
C ASP A 28 -25.46 3.96 5.06
N VAL A 29 -26.10 3.60 6.17
CA VAL A 29 -27.07 4.48 6.85
C VAL A 29 -26.33 5.64 7.51
N THR A 30 -25.21 5.34 8.17
CA THR A 30 -24.36 6.37 8.77
C THR A 30 -23.77 7.28 7.69
N PHE A 31 -23.31 6.71 6.57
CA PHE A 31 -22.80 7.48 5.43
C PHE A 31 -23.86 8.44 4.88
N ALA A 32 -25.05 7.94 4.56
CA ALA A 32 -26.12 8.75 4.01
C ALA A 32 -26.50 9.88 4.98
N ARG A 33 -26.71 9.57 6.26
CA ARG A 33 -27.02 10.58 7.28
C ARG A 33 -25.95 11.65 7.40
N GLN A 34 -24.67 11.29 7.26
CA GLN A 34 -23.54 12.21 7.39
C GLN A 34 -23.37 13.10 6.16
N TYR A 35 -23.51 12.54 4.96
CA TYR A 35 -23.07 13.19 3.74
C TYR A 35 -24.19 13.59 2.78
N GLU A 36 -25.44 13.16 2.95
CA GLU A 36 -26.55 13.50 2.03
C GLU A 36 -26.67 15.01 1.81
N LYS A 37 -26.66 15.81 2.89
CA LYS A 37 -26.72 17.28 2.80
C LYS A 37 -25.43 17.91 2.25
N VAL A 38 -24.29 17.30 2.53
CA VAL A 38 -22.98 17.78 2.05
C VAL A 38 -22.88 17.59 0.55
N ILE A 39 -23.27 16.42 0.07
CA ILE A 39 -23.36 16.08 -1.35
C ILE A 39 -24.41 16.96 -2.01
N ALA A 40 -25.62 17.08 -1.48
CA ALA A 40 -26.64 17.93 -2.10
C ALA A 40 -26.23 19.43 -2.21
N ALA A 41 -25.32 19.90 -1.36
CA ALA A 41 -24.83 21.28 -1.36
C ALA A 41 -23.47 21.47 -2.07
N SER A 42 -22.81 20.40 -2.51
CA SER A 42 -21.50 20.49 -3.15
C SER A 42 -21.59 21.06 -4.56
N GLU A 43 -20.50 21.63 -5.04
CA GLU A 43 -20.37 21.93 -6.47
C GLU A 43 -19.97 20.64 -7.19
N SER A 44 -20.70 20.29 -8.24
CA SER A 44 -20.31 19.17 -9.11
C SER A 44 -19.52 19.68 -10.31
N ALA A 45 -18.45 18.98 -10.64
CA ALA A 45 -17.70 19.20 -11.89
C ALA A 45 -18.43 18.63 -13.12
N GLU A 46 -19.49 17.85 -12.91
CA GLU A 46 -20.27 17.21 -13.96
C GLU A 46 -21.56 17.97 -14.27
N ALA A 47 -22.14 17.70 -15.44
CA ALA A 47 -23.37 18.38 -15.88
C ALA A 47 -24.60 18.01 -15.04
N ALA A 48 -24.58 16.83 -14.43
CA ALA A 48 -25.60 16.35 -13.50
C ALA A 48 -24.96 16.15 -12.12
N HIS A 49 -25.61 16.68 -11.09
CA HIS A 49 -25.14 16.51 -9.71
C HIS A 49 -25.40 15.06 -9.26
N PRO A 50 -24.39 14.33 -8.74
CA PRO A 50 -24.58 12.96 -8.30
C PRO A 50 -25.47 12.91 -7.05
N SER A 51 -26.25 11.83 -6.94
CA SER A 51 -27.00 11.45 -5.76
C SER A 51 -26.09 10.84 -4.69
N VAL A 52 -26.57 10.79 -3.44
CA VAL A 52 -25.84 10.13 -2.34
C VAL A 52 -25.60 8.64 -2.62
N ASP A 53 -26.52 7.98 -3.31
CA ASP A 53 -26.41 6.56 -3.67
C ASP A 53 -25.33 6.32 -4.73
N GLU A 54 -25.20 7.22 -5.72
CA GLU A 54 -24.13 7.15 -6.73
C GLU A 54 -22.75 7.38 -6.11
N VAL A 55 -22.63 8.36 -5.21
CA VAL A 55 -21.40 8.60 -4.44
C VAL A 55 -21.05 7.39 -3.59
N LEU A 56 -22.03 6.80 -2.90
CA LEU A 56 -21.81 5.61 -2.08
C LEU A 56 -21.40 4.39 -2.92
N ALA A 57 -21.96 4.23 -4.12
CA ALA A 57 -21.59 3.17 -5.04
C ALA A 57 -20.12 3.27 -5.47
N ASP A 58 -19.64 4.46 -5.85
CA ASP A 58 -18.23 4.72 -6.18
C ASP A 58 -17.31 4.39 -5.00
N ILE A 59 -17.65 4.87 -3.80
CA ILE A 59 -16.87 4.60 -2.58
C ILE A 59 -16.79 3.10 -2.28
N LYS A 60 -17.90 2.36 -2.43
CA LYS A 60 -17.93 0.91 -2.24
C LYS A 60 -17.06 0.18 -3.25
N GLU A 61 -17.10 0.59 -4.52
CA GLU A 61 -16.23 0.04 -5.55
C GLU A 61 -14.76 0.26 -5.19
N GLN A 62 -14.38 1.49 -4.84
CA GLN A 62 -13.03 1.81 -4.40
C GLN A 62 -12.62 0.98 -3.17
N ARG A 63 -13.51 0.79 -2.19
CA ARG A 63 -13.23 -0.01 -1.00
C ARG A 63 -12.95 -1.47 -1.37
N GLU A 64 -13.72 -2.04 -2.28
CA GLU A 64 -13.50 -3.41 -2.72
C GLU A 64 -12.20 -3.56 -3.52
N GLN A 65 -11.93 -2.66 -4.47
CA GLN A 65 -10.66 -2.61 -5.19
C GLN A 65 -9.46 -2.56 -4.22
N ARG A 66 -9.55 -1.74 -3.16
CA ARG A 66 -8.51 -1.64 -2.13
C ARG A 66 -8.32 -2.96 -1.36
N ARG A 67 -9.39 -3.74 -1.16
CA ARG A 67 -9.35 -5.03 -0.44
C ARG A 67 -8.70 -6.12 -1.28
N THR A 68 -8.95 -6.14 -2.59
CA THR A 68 -8.41 -7.17 -3.50
C THR A 68 -6.98 -6.87 -3.97
N LEU A 69 -6.60 -5.60 -4.03
CA LEU A 69 -5.31 -5.14 -4.57
C LEU A 69 -4.07 -5.91 -4.04
N PRO A 70 -3.94 -6.21 -2.72
CA PRO A 70 -2.77 -6.93 -2.23
C PRO A 70 -2.65 -8.35 -2.82
N GLN A 71 -3.78 -9.06 -2.95
CA GLN A 71 -3.81 -10.40 -3.51
C GLN A 71 -3.49 -10.37 -5.01
N GLU A 72 -4.07 -9.41 -5.73
CA GLU A 72 -3.77 -9.18 -7.15
C GLU A 72 -2.30 -8.84 -7.38
N ALA A 73 -1.72 -8.00 -6.52
CA ALA A 73 -0.31 -7.64 -6.56
C ALA A 73 0.58 -8.87 -6.31
N GLU A 74 0.22 -9.72 -5.35
CA GLU A 74 0.96 -10.95 -5.09
C GLU A 74 0.90 -11.92 -6.27
N LEU A 75 -0.29 -12.15 -6.84
CA LEU A 75 -0.46 -13.00 -8.03
C LEU A 75 0.37 -12.48 -9.21
N ARG A 76 0.37 -11.16 -9.43
CA ARG A 76 1.18 -10.50 -10.46
C ARG A 76 2.67 -10.68 -10.19
N ALA A 77 3.12 -10.49 -8.95
CA ALA A 77 4.51 -10.67 -8.58
C ALA A 77 4.98 -12.12 -8.80
N ARG A 78 4.16 -13.11 -8.42
CA ARG A 78 4.46 -14.53 -8.68
C ARG A 78 4.56 -14.84 -10.17
N HIS A 79 3.62 -14.31 -10.97
CA HIS A 79 3.62 -14.53 -12.42
C HIS A 79 4.87 -13.92 -13.09
N ILE A 80 5.23 -12.69 -12.71
CA ILE A 80 6.46 -12.03 -13.18
C ILE A 80 7.68 -12.85 -12.75
N ALA A 81 7.78 -13.24 -11.47
CA ALA A 81 8.91 -14.02 -10.98
C ALA A 81 9.10 -15.36 -11.71
N ALA A 82 8.01 -15.99 -12.16
CA ALA A 82 8.06 -17.26 -12.89
C ALA A 82 8.56 -17.14 -14.34
N SER A 83 8.46 -15.96 -14.96
CA SER A 83 8.67 -15.77 -16.40
C SER A 83 9.71 -14.70 -16.74
N TYR A 84 10.07 -13.84 -15.79
CA TYR A 84 10.96 -12.72 -16.01
C TYR A 84 12.42 -13.15 -16.09
N ASN A 85 13.00 -13.03 -17.28
CA ASN A 85 14.42 -13.16 -17.50
C ASN A 85 15.09 -11.78 -17.42
N ARG A 86 16.00 -11.62 -16.46
CA ARG A 86 16.78 -10.38 -16.30
C ARG A 86 17.66 -10.17 -17.53
N LEU A 87 17.52 -9.02 -18.19
CA LEU A 87 18.35 -8.65 -19.35
C LEU A 87 19.83 -8.45 -18.98
N ARG A 88 20.08 -7.91 -17.78
CA ARG A 88 21.42 -7.66 -17.21
C ARG A 88 21.49 -8.22 -15.79
N PRO A 89 21.68 -9.53 -15.59
CA PRO A 89 21.69 -10.11 -14.25
C PRO A 89 22.80 -9.55 -13.35
N GLU A 90 23.90 -9.07 -13.93
CA GLU A 90 25.07 -8.56 -13.22
C GLU A 90 24.79 -7.29 -12.40
N VAL A 91 23.80 -6.46 -12.77
CA VAL A 91 23.48 -5.23 -12.00
C VAL A 91 22.76 -5.52 -10.69
N TYR A 92 22.22 -6.74 -10.55
CA TYR A 92 21.53 -7.19 -9.35
C TYR A 92 22.46 -7.90 -8.36
N ASN A 93 23.70 -8.15 -8.75
CA ASN A 93 24.74 -8.69 -7.88
C ASN A 93 25.64 -7.54 -7.46
N LEU A 94 25.59 -7.18 -6.18
CA LEU A 94 26.51 -6.19 -5.62
C LEU A 94 27.92 -6.79 -5.59
N ASP A 95 28.86 -6.16 -6.30
CA ASP A 95 30.29 -6.42 -6.12
C ASP A 95 30.74 -5.84 -4.77
N ALA A 96 30.65 -6.68 -3.73
CA ALA A 96 30.94 -6.27 -2.36
C ALA A 96 32.36 -5.74 -2.20
N GLU A 97 33.34 -6.31 -2.89
CA GLU A 97 34.74 -5.89 -2.80
C GLU A 97 34.95 -4.48 -3.37
N ARG A 98 34.25 -4.17 -4.47
CA ARG A 98 34.35 -2.87 -5.13
C ARG A 98 33.56 -1.77 -4.45
N PHE A 99 32.37 -2.09 -3.93
CA PHE A 99 31.39 -1.08 -3.51
C PHE A 99 31.23 -0.96 -1.98
N LEU A 100 31.65 -1.96 -1.20
CA LEU A 100 31.54 -1.93 0.25
C LEU A 100 32.92 -1.73 0.89
N THR A 101 32.97 -0.87 1.90
CA THR A 101 34.21 -0.67 2.64
C THR A 101 34.59 -1.95 3.40
N PRO A 102 35.89 -2.20 3.64
CA PRO A 102 36.33 -3.36 4.41
C PRO A 102 35.64 -3.45 5.79
N GLU A 103 35.45 -2.32 6.46
CA GLU A 103 34.84 -2.26 7.80
C GLU A 103 33.39 -2.73 7.79
N PHE A 104 32.63 -2.32 6.77
CA PHE A 104 31.24 -2.76 6.61
C PHE A 104 31.16 -4.26 6.33
N ARG A 105 32.07 -4.80 5.51
CA ARG A 105 32.14 -6.24 5.22
C ARG A 105 32.47 -7.05 6.46
N THR A 106 33.45 -6.59 7.26
CA THR A 106 33.78 -7.19 8.55
C THR A 106 32.58 -7.18 9.50
N LEU A 107 31.90 -6.05 9.63
CA LEU A 107 30.72 -5.92 10.48
C LEU A 107 29.60 -6.92 10.09
N VAL A 108 29.27 -7.02 8.80
CA VAL A 108 28.25 -7.95 8.31
C VAL A 108 28.66 -9.41 8.55
N ALA A 109 29.92 -9.77 8.32
CA ALA A 109 30.42 -11.12 8.59
C ALA A 109 30.34 -11.48 10.08
N THR A 110 30.70 -10.54 10.97
CA THR A 110 30.56 -10.70 12.42
C THR A 110 29.10 -10.93 12.83
N LEU A 111 28.16 -10.17 12.23
CA LEU A 111 26.73 -10.32 12.52
C LEU A 111 26.15 -11.64 11.98
N GLN A 112 26.60 -12.12 10.83
CA GLN A 112 26.16 -13.41 10.26
C GLN A 112 26.63 -14.62 11.07
N GLY A 113 27.80 -14.53 11.71
CA GLY A 113 28.32 -15.56 12.61
C GLY A 113 27.66 -15.57 13.99
N CYS A 114 26.81 -14.59 14.31
CA CYS A 114 26.11 -14.53 15.59
C CYS A 114 24.91 -15.49 15.57
N LEU A 115 25.04 -16.59 16.33
CA LEU A 115 24.13 -17.74 16.30
C LEU A 115 22.70 -17.44 16.77
N ASP A 116 22.53 -16.40 17.59
CA ASP A 116 21.24 -15.91 18.06
C ASP A 116 21.01 -14.50 17.55
N ARG A 117 19.82 -14.21 17.00
CA ARG A 117 19.43 -12.86 16.57
C ARG A 117 19.66 -11.87 17.73
N PRO A 118 20.73 -11.07 17.70
CA PRO A 118 21.05 -10.23 18.83
C PRO A 118 20.05 -9.07 18.88
N THR A 119 19.59 -8.72 20.08
CA THR A 119 18.74 -7.54 20.29
C THR A 119 19.50 -6.22 20.10
N ALA A 120 20.84 -6.27 20.08
CA ALA A 120 21.71 -5.13 19.78
C ALA A 120 23.01 -5.59 19.09
N ILE A 121 23.47 -4.84 18.09
CA ILE A 121 24.70 -5.12 17.31
C ILE A 121 25.93 -5.28 18.22
N ASN A 122 26.03 -4.48 19.29
CA ASN A 122 27.13 -4.51 20.25
C ASN A 122 27.20 -5.82 21.06
N ALA A 123 26.17 -6.67 21.03
CA ALA A 123 26.21 -7.98 21.67
C ALA A 123 27.04 -9.01 20.86
N CYS A 124 27.29 -8.74 19.57
CA CYS A 124 28.07 -9.60 18.68
C CYS A 124 29.43 -9.02 18.27
N VAL A 125 29.64 -7.72 18.46
CA VAL A 125 30.88 -7.02 18.10
C VAL A 125 31.57 -6.59 19.40
N GLN A 126 32.61 -7.32 19.82
CA GLN A 126 33.52 -6.91 20.90
C GLN A 126 34.68 -6.10 20.35
#